data_AF-A0A645FIW4-F1
#
_entry.id   AF-A0A645FIW4-F1
#
_cell.length_a   1.000
_cell.length_b   1.000
_cell.length_c   1.000
_cell.angle_alpha   90.00
_cell.angle_beta   90.00
_cell.angle_gamma   90.00
#
_symmetry.space_group_name_H-M   'P 1'
#
loop_
_entity.id
_entity.type
_entity.pdbx_description
1 polymer ?
#
loop_
_entity_poly.entity_id
_entity_poly.type
_entity_poly.pdbx_seq_one_letter_code
_entity_poly.pdbx_strand_id
1 'polypeptide(L)' 'MKQETDTGAIEAIIKEVLAANEKMVEEYKSGKEKAFNGLVGQVMKASRGKANPAQVNELMKKLIG' A
#
# COMPACT_ATOMS: atom_id res chain seq x y z
N MET A 1 -1.23 7.00 -26.46
CA MET A 1 -0.28 6.22 -25.63
C MET A 1 -0.96 5.93 -24.30
N LYS A 2 -0.89 4.67 -23.87
CA LYS A 2 -1.70 4.08 -22.81
C LYS A 2 -1.53 4.84 -21.50
N GLN A 3 -2.63 5.01 -20.81
CA GLN A 3 -2.73 5.54 -19.45
C GLN A 3 -2.11 4.52 -18.49
N GLU A 4 -0.79 4.35 -18.55
CA GLU A 4 0.03 3.75 -17.49
C GLU A 4 0.24 4.83 -16.43
N THR A 5 -0.85 5.31 -15.82
CA THR A 5 -0.77 6.28 -14.72
C THR A 5 -0.15 5.58 -13.52
N ASP A 6 1.19 5.67 -13.44
CA ASP A 6 2.02 5.56 -12.24
C ASP A 6 1.90 4.26 -11.41
N THR A 7 1.32 3.18 -11.94
CA THR A 7 1.14 1.92 -11.17
C THR A 7 2.47 1.39 -10.63
N GLY A 8 3.55 1.47 -11.41
CA GLY A 8 4.89 1.08 -10.95
C GLY A 8 5.46 1.99 -9.86
N ALA A 9 5.18 3.30 -9.92
CA ALA A 9 5.61 4.24 -8.89
C ALA A 9 4.83 4.04 -7.58
N ILE A 10 3.51 3.78 -7.68
CA ILE A 10 2.67 3.47 -6.53
C ILE A 10 3.09 2.13 -5.92
N GLU A 11 3.39 1.13 -6.73
CA GLU A 11 3.89 -0.16 -6.25
C GLU A 11 5.22 -0.02 -5.49
N ALA A 12 6.15 0.79 -6.00
CA ALA A 12 7.41 1.09 -5.31
C ALA A 12 7.16 1.75 -3.95
N ILE A 13 6.27 2.74 -3.88
CA ILE A 13 5.89 3.40 -2.63
C ILE A 13 5.25 2.40 -1.66
N ILE A 14 4.39 1.51 -2.14
CA ILE A 14 3.80 0.47 -1.30
C ILE A 14 4.91 -0.42 -0.73
N LYS A 15 5.85 -0.91 -1.56
CA LYS A 15 6.97 -1.74 -1.10
C LYS A 15 7.82 -1.05 -0.04
N GLU A 16 8.13 0.24 -0.22
CA GLU A 16 8.84 1.04 0.78
C GLU A 16 8.07 1.15 2.10
N VAL A 17 6.76 1.42 2.03
CA VAL A 17 5.90 1.50 3.23
C VAL A 17 5.82 0.15 3.93
N LEU A 18 5.69 -0.96 3.20
CA LEU A 18 5.65 -2.30 3.78
C LEU A 18 6.98 -2.64 4.48
N ALA A 19 8.11 -2.35 3.83
CA ALA A 19 9.44 -2.57 4.40
C ALA A 19 9.72 -1.66 5.61
N ALA A 20 9.18 -0.45 5.64
CA ALA A 20 9.29 0.44 6.80
C ALA A 20 8.34 0.08 7.96
N ASN A 21 7.33 -0.77 7.71
CA ASN A 21 6.28 -1.10 8.67
C ASN A 21 6.09 -2.62 8.82
N GLU A 22 7.17 -3.40 8.82
CA GLU A 22 7.13 -4.88 8.85
C GLU A 22 6.23 -5.42 9.97
N LYS A 23 6.31 -4.85 11.18
CA LYS A 23 5.43 -5.23 12.30
C LYS A 23 3.94 -5.10 11.99
N MET A 24 3.54 -4.04 11.28
CA MET A 24 2.15 -3.81 10.89
C MET A 24 1.73 -4.78 9.77
N VAL A 25 2.66 -5.17 8.90
CA VAL A 25 2.44 -6.22 7.91
C VAL A 25 2.22 -7.57 8.57
N GLU A 26 3.04 -7.94 9.56
CA GLU A 26 2.87 -9.17 10.35
C GLU A 26 1.53 -9.19 11.11
N GLU A 27 1.16 -8.06 11.73
CA GLU A 27 -0.14 -7.91 12.40
C GLU A 27 -1.31 -8.09 11.44
N TYR A 28 -1.22 -7.53 10.23
CA TYR A 28 -2.23 -7.78 9.20
C TYR A 28 -2.28 -9.25 8.80
N LYS A 29 -1.13 -9.88 8.56
CA LYS A 29 -1.03 -11.32 8.26
C LYS A 29 -1.56 -12.20 9.40
N SER A 30 -1.51 -11.73 10.65
CA SER A 30 -2.12 -12.41 11.81
C SER A 30 -3.63 -12.15 11.94
N GLY A 31 -4.27 -11.54 10.95
CA GLY A 31 -5.72 -11.27 10.92
C GLY A 31 -6.15 -9.93 11.54
N LYS A 32 -5.21 -9.04 11.92
CA LYS A 32 -5.58 -7.72 12.45
C LYS A 32 -5.85 -6.75 11.30
N GLU A 33 -7.09 -6.72 10.82
CA GLU A 33 -7.52 -5.84 9.71
C GLU A 33 -7.26 -4.34 9.96
N LYS A 34 -7.24 -3.90 11.23
CA LYS A 34 -6.89 -2.51 11.57
C LYS A 34 -5.48 -2.11 11.11
N ALA A 35 -4.54 -3.06 11.10
CA ALA A 35 -3.18 -2.83 10.64
C ALA A 35 -3.15 -2.50 9.13
N PHE A 36 -4.03 -3.12 8.34
CA PHE A 36 -4.17 -2.83 6.91
C PHE A 36 -4.62 -1.38 6.66
N ASN A 37 -5.64 -0.90 7.37
CA ASN A 37 -6.11 0.48 7.24
C ASN A 37 -5.01 1.50 7.62
N GLY A 38 -4.16 1.15 8.61
CA GLY A 38 -2.99 1.94 8.97
C GLY A 38 -1.96 2.02 7.84
N LEU A 39 -1.61 0.88 7.24
CA LEU A 39 -0.69 0.80 6.11
C LEU A 39 -1.22 1.59 4.89
N VAL A 40 -2.50 1.48 4.56
CA VAL A 40 -3.14 2.26 3.49
C VAL A 40 -2.97 3.76 3.73
N GLY A 41 -3.18 4.23 4.97
CA GLY A 41 -2.93 5.63 5.35
C GLY A 41 -1.48 6.06 5.15
N GLN A 42 -0.50 5.20 5.47
CA GLN A 42 0.92 5.48 5.24
C GLN A 42 1.26 5.58 3.75
N VAL A 43 0.71 4.68 2.91
CA VAL A 43 0.87 4.74 1.46
C VAL A 43 0.25 6.01 0.88
N MET A 44 -0.96 6.37 1.31
CA MET A 44 -1.62 7.61 0.89
C MET A 44 -0.76 8.84 1.20
N LYS A 45 -0.16 8.89 2.40
CA LYS A 45 0.76 9.95 2.81
C LYS A 45 2.04 9.97 1.98
N ALA A 46 2.67 8.81 1.78
CA ALA A 46 3.91 8.68 1.01
C ALA A 46 3.72 9.02 -0.48
N SER A 47 2.56 8.67 -1.05
CA SER A 47 2.19 9.01 -2.42
C SER A 47 1.86 10.49 -2.63
N ARG A 48 1.75 11.29 -1.55
CA ARG A 48 1.37 12.72 -1.60
C ARG A 48 0.08 12.96 -2.40
N GLY A 49 -0.89 12.06 -2.27
CA GLY A 49 -2.17 12.14 -2.98
C GLY A 49 -2.14 11.72 -4.45
N LYS A 50 -1.01 11.20 -4.95
CA LYS A 50 -0.91 10.64 -6.31
C LYS A 50 -1.62 9.30 -6.46
N ALA A 51 -1.74 8.54 -5.37
CA ALA A 51 -2.49 7.29 -5.35
C ALA A 51 -3.89 7.53 -4.78
N ASN A 52 -4.88 6.79 -5.28
CA ASN A 52 -6.21 6.76 -4.69
C ASN A 52 -6.38 5.52 -3.78
N PRO A 53 -7.28 5.56 -2.78
CA PRO A 53 -7.44 4.46 -1.83
C PRO A 53 -7.82 3.12 -2.48
N ALA A 54 -8.63 3.12 -3.55
CA ALA A 54 -9.04 1.89 -4.22
C ALA A 54 -7.84 1.17 -4.86
N GLN A 55 -7.02 1.91 -5.60
CA GLN A 55 -5.80 1.41 -6.23
C GLN A 55 -4.78 0.92 -5.19
N VAL A 56 -4.59 1.68 -4.10
CA VAL A 56 -3.69 1.27 -3.00
C VAL A 56 -4.17 -0.04 -2.37
N ASN A 57 -5.47 -0.16 -2.09
CA ASN A 57 -6.05 -1.36 -1.50
C ASN A 57 -5.85 -2.60 -2.40
N GLU A 58 -6.09 -2.48 -3.70
CA GLU A 58 -5.90 -3.57 -4.66
C GLU A 58 -4.44 -4.00 -4.74
N LEU A 59 -3.52 -3.05 -4.90
CA LEU A 59 -2.09 -3.33 -5.01
C LEU A 59 -1.52 -3.91 -3.71
N MET A 60 -1.92 -3.38 -2.55
CA MET A 60 -1.50 -3.91 -1.26
C MET A 60 -1.99 -5.34 -1.03
N LYS A 61 -3.25 -5.65 -1.36
CA LYS A 61 -3.76 -7.03 -1.28
C LYS A 61 -2.98 -7.98 -2.18
N LYS A 62 -2.57 -7.54 -3.36
CA LYS A 62 -1.73 -8.33 -4.28
C LYS A 62 -0.30 -8.54 -3.78
N LEU A 63 0.25 -7.60 -3.02
CA LEU A 63 1.64 -7.66 -2.52
C LEU A 63 1.77 -8.38 -1.18
N ILE A 64 0.75 -8.31 -0.32
CA ILE A 64 0.77 -8.89 1.03
C ILE A 64 0.00 -10.22 1.11
N GLY A 65 -1.00 -10.39 0.23
CA GLY A 65 -1.86 -11.58 0.16
C GLY A 65 -1.22 -12.79 -0.50
#